data_AF-A0A8S2WS59-F1
#
_entry.id   AF-A0A8S2WS59-F1
#
_cell.length_a   1.000
_cell.length_b   1.000
_cell.length_c   1.000
_cell.angle_alpha   90.00
_cell.angle_beta   90.00
_cell.angle_gamma   90.00
#
_symmetry.space_group_name_H-M   'P 1'
#
loop_
_entity.id
_entity.type
_entity.pdbx_description
1 polymer ?
#
loop_
_entity_poly.entity_id
_entity_poly.type
_entity_poly.pdbx_seq_one_letter_code
_entity_poly.pdbx_strand_id
1 'polypeptide(L)'
;MSPKDWDILDKIELAYDQSIKLNSPVGLPLYPSTRKLSSITELINEPMNIYSTRLVTYFKQLPEFYELEEDDKLTLIKYNLFGLIFIRGILIYDPINDTYQEYGTSDCVFNVKDLLQSCRLYLKSTDSRRSFSDIVECDRLVVKVILIIMLFSKGSSMCSFKHPEPILKNNIQIYKSQNFYIELVWKYCEQKFGFLNGVKLFLRLVTCCMVAKMAAEEMQQYVENTLTECELAPLMQSIIFLS
;
A
#
# COMPACT_ATOMS: atom_id res chain seq x y z
N MET A 1 -21.14 7.91 14.35
CA MET A 1 -20.82 8.39 12.98
C MET A 1 -22.01 9.12 12.37
N SER A 2 -21.77 10.12 11.52
CA SER A 2 -22.81 10.80 10.75
C SER A 2 -23.12 10.07 9.43
N PRO A 3 -24.28 10.30 8.78
CA PRO A 3 -24.57 9.74 7.45
C PRO A 3 -23.50 10.09 6.41
N LYS A 4 -22.97 11.32 6.47
CA LYS A 4 -21.90 11.79 5.59
C LYS A 4 -20.62 10.96 5.75
N ASP A 5 -20.29 10.52 6.97
CA ASP A 5 -19.10 9.69 7.20
C ASP A 5 -19.24 8.33 6.50
N TRP A 6 -20.44 7.74 6.50
CA TRP A 6 -20.75 6.49 5.79
C TRP A 6 -20.64 6.65 4.27
N ASP A 7 -21.21 7.73 3.72
CA ASP A 7 -21.10 8.02 2.29
C ASP A 7 -19.63 8.14 1.83
N ILE A 8 -18.75 8.65 2.69
CA ILE A 8 -17.33 8.79 2.38
C ILE A 8 -16.64 7.42 2.41
N LEU A 9 -16.95 6.57 3.39
CA LEU A 9 -16.45 5.20 3.43
C LEU A 9 -16.89 4.37 2.21
N ASP A 10 -18.14 4.50 1.77
CA ASP A 10 -18.64 3.82 0.58
C ASP A 10 -17.91 4.30 -0.68
N LYS A 11 -17.61 5.59 -0.79
CA LYS A 11 -16.80 6.14 -1.88
C LYS A 11 -15.37 5.64 -1.86
N ILE A 12 -14.76 5.50 -0.68
CA ILE A 12 -13.41 4.93 -0.51
C ILE A 12 -13.39 3.49 -1.01
N GLU A 13 -14.37 2.68 -0.60
CA GLU A 13 -14.52 1.29 -1.02
C GLU A 13 -14.68 1.20 -2.55
N LEU A 14 -15.60 1.99 -3.10
CA LEU A 14 -15.85 2.05 -4.54
C LEU A 14 -14.62 2.50 -5.33
N ALA A 15 -13.90 3.51 -4.85
CA ALA A 15 -12.71 4.03 -5.53
C ALA A 15 -11.60 2.97 -5.59
N TYR A 16 -11.45 2.19 -4.52
CA TYR A 16 -10.51 1.07 -4.50
C TYR A 16 -10.89 0.01 -5.54
N ASP A 17 -12.14 -0.41 -5.56
CA ASP A 17 -12.63 -1.45 -6.49
C ASP A 17 -12.56 -1.00 -7.95
N GLN A 18 -12.87 0.28 -8.22
CA GLN A 18 -12.71 0.87 -9.55
C GLN A 18 -11.24 0.90 -9.97
N SER A 19 -10.31 1.19 -9.05
CA SER A 19 -8.88 1.20 -9.36
C SER A 19 -8.37 -0.16 -9.85
N ILE A 20 -8.93 -1.25 -9.32
CA ILE A 20 -8.63 -2.62 -9.74
C ILE A 20 -9.16 -2.88 -11.14
N LYS A 21 -10.44 -2.56 -11.37
CA LYS A 21 -11.12 -2.78 -12.66
C LYS A 21 -10.49 -1.99 -13.81
N LEU A 22 -10.10 -0.75 -13.55
CA LEU A 22 -9.47 0.12 -14.56
C LEU A 22 -8.04 -0.30 -14.89
N ASN A 23 -7.39 -1.08 -14.04
CA ASN A 23 -6.02 -1.53 -14.20
C ASN A 23 -5.94 -3.06 -14.11
N SER A 24 -6.78 -3.75 -14.88
CA SER A 24 -6.64 -5.19 -15.09
C SER A 24 -5.34 -5.48 -15.84
N PRO A 25 -4.53 -6.44 -15.37
CA PRO A 25 -3.27 -6.76 -16.02
C PRO A 25 -3.49 -7.34 -17.41
N VAL A 26 -2.73 -6.86 -18.38
CA VAL A 26 -2.73 -7.38 -19.76
C VAL A 26 -1.52 -8.29 -19.95
N GLY A 27 -1.70 -9.42 -20.62
CA GLY A 27 -0.62 -10.35 -20.95
C GLY A 27 -0.17 -11.26 -19.80
N LEU A 28 -0.84 -11.22 -18.64
CA LEU A 28 -0.63 -12.16 -17.56
C LEU A 28 -1.61 -13.35 -17.64
N PRO A 29 -1.22 -14.54 -17.15
CA PRO A 29 -2.15 -15.65 -16.96
C PRO A 29 -3.33 -15.24 -16.06
N LEU A 30 -4.52 -15.72 -16.37
CA LEU A 30 -5.70 -15.50 -15.54
C LEU A 30 -5.82 -16.60 -14.47
N TYR A 31 -6.43 -16.27 -13.34
CA TYR A 31 -6.85 -17.24 -12.33
C TYR A 31 -7.62 -18.41 -12.99
N PRO A 32 -7.36 -19.68 -12.61
CA PRO A 32 -6.60 -20.15 -11.45
C PRO A 32 -5.10 -20.35 -11.66
N SER A 33 -4.52 -19.79 -12.73
CA SER A 33 -3.10 -19.96 -13.01
C SER A 33 -2.24 -19.27 -11.94
N THR A 34 -1.25 -20.00 -11.42
CA THR A 34 -0.25 -19.45 -10.49
C THR A 34 1.05 -19.20 -11.22
N ARG A 35 1.52 -17.95 -11.14
CA ARG A 35 2.84 -17.54 -11.62
C ARG A 35 3.85 -17.59 -10.49
N LYS A 36 4.89 -18.40 -10.69
CA LYS A 36 6.09 -18.38 -9.85
C LYS A 36 7.04 -17.33 -10.39
N LEU A 37 7.58 -16.51 -9.50
CA LEU A 37 8.56 -15.49 -9.85
C LEU A 37 9.97 -16.04 -9.63
N SER A 38 10.83 -15.84 -10.62
CA SER A 38 12.20 -16.36 -10.65
C SER A 38 13.26 -15.33 -10.23
N SER A 39 12.90 -14.04 -10.25
CA SER A 39 13.81 -12.94 -9.92
C SER A 39 13.11 -11.77 -9.24
N ILE A 40 13.91 -10.91 -8.60
CA ILE A 40 13.45 -9.68 -7.95
C ILE A 40 12.97 -8.66 -8.99
N THR A 41 13.58 -8.64 -10.16
CA THR A 41 13.14 -7.84 -11.31
C THR A 41 11.71 -8.21 -11.73
N GLU A 42 11.38 -9.51 -11.81
CA GLU A 42 10.01 -9.95 -12.11
C GLU A 42 9.02 -9.54 -11.01
N LEU A 43 9.40 -9.68 -9.74
CA LEU A 43 8.59 -9.21 -8.59
C LEU A 43 8.27 -7.72 -8.69
N ILE A 44 9.26 -6.90 -9.05
CA ILE A 44 9.09 -5.45 -9.13
C ILE A 44 8.26 -5.08 -10.36
N ASN A 45 8.60 -5.61 -11.53
CA ASN A 45 8.01 -5.20 -12.80
C ASN A 45 6.59 -5.72 -13.02
N GLU A 46 6.22 -6.81 -12.35
CA GLU A 46 4.90 -7.41 -12.51
C GLU A 46 3.98 -7.09 -11.33
N PRO A 47 3.95 -7.86 -10.22
CA PRO A 47 2.96 -7.63 -9.18
C PRO A 47 3.13 -6.25 -8.54
N MET A 48 4.34 -5.83 -8.17
CA MET A 48 4.52 -4.53 -7.51
C MET A 48 4.13 -3.36 -8.42
N ASN A 49 4.49 -3.41 -9.71
CA ASN A 49 4.08 -2.39 -10.67
C ASN A 49 2.55 -2.33 -10.86
N ILE A 50 1.88 -3.48 -10.97
CA ILE A 50 0.40 -3.53 -11.03
C ILE A 50 -0.21 -2.91 -9.78
N TYR A 51 0.33 -3.24 -8.61
CA TYR A 51 -0.16 -2.75 -7.32
C TYR A 51 0.05 -1.24 -7.18
N SER A 52 1.22 -0.75 -7.61
CA SER A 52 1.54 0.68 -7.69
C SER A 52 0.56 1.42 -8.57
N THR A 53 0.32 0.96 -9.80
CA THR A 53 -0.61 1.60 -10.73
C THR A 53 -2.02 1.66 -10.14
N ARG A 54 -2.51 0.57 -9.54
CA ARG A 54 -3.82 0.55 -8.88
C ARG A 54 -3.90 1.55 -7.72
N LEU A 55 -2.88 1.60 -6.87
CA LEU A 55 -2.83 2.57 -5.77
C LEU A 55 -2.85 4.01 -6.29
N VAL A 56 -2.08 4.32 -7.34
CA VAL A 56 -2.12 5.66 -7.98
C VAL A 56 -3.52 5.98 -8.50
N THR A 57 -4.18 5.05 -9.19
CA THR A 57 -5.57 5.25 -9.67
C THR A 57 -6.56 5.38 -8.53
N TYR A 58 -6.38 4.63 -7.43
CA TYR A 58 -7.19 4.75 -6.22
C TYR A 58 -7.07 6.15 -5.60
N PHE A 59 -5.84 6.61 -5.37
CA PHE A 59 -5.60 7.92 -4.74
C PHE A 59 -6.08 9.10 -5.59
N LYS A 60 -5.97 9.00 -6.92
CA LYS A 60 -6.49 10.01 -7.85
C LYS A 60 -8.01 10.21 -7.79
N GLN A 61 -8.76 9.26 -7.22
CA GLN A 61 -10.21 9.36 -7.05
C GLN A 61 -10.62 10.06 -5.74
N LEU A 62 -9.66 10.36 -4.85
CA LEU A 62 -9.94 11.00 -3.57
C LEU A 62 -10.03 12.53 -3.75
N PRO A 63 -11.11 13.19 -3.28
CA PRO A 63 -11.25 14.65 -3.38
C PRO A 63 -10.07 15.40 -2.77
N GLU A 64 -9.63 14.99 -1.57
CA GLU A 64 -8.56 15.63 -0.82
C GLU A 64 -7.20 15.49 -1.50
N PHE A 65 -7.00 14.46 -2.31
CA PHE A 65 -5.79 14.31 -3.13
C PHE A 65 -5.89 15.14 -4.41
N TYR A 66 -7.07 15.18 -5.04
CA TYR A 66 -7.32 15.98 -6.24
C TYR A 66 -7.11 17.48 -6.00
N GLU A 67 -7.45 17.98 -4.82
CA GLU A 67 -7.32 19.39 -4.42
C GLU A 67 -5.88 19.84 -4.11
N LEU A 68 -4.91 18.93 -4.07
CA LEU A 68 -3.51 19.30 -3.85
C LEU A 68 -2.90 19.97 -5.08
N GLU A 69 -1.76 20.64 -4.88
CA GLU A 69 -0.89 21.08 -5.96
C GLU A 69 -0.21 19.88 -6.63
N GLU A 70 0.03 19.93 -7.94
CA GLU A 70 0.61 18.80 -8.69
C GLU A 70 1.97 18.33 -8.15
N ASP A 71 2.85 19.27 -7.77
CA ASP A 71 4.15 18.92 -7.19
C ASP A 71 4.01 18.18 -5.85
N ASP A 72 3.01 18.56 -5.04
CA ASP A 72 2.74 17.89 -3.77
C ASP A 72 2.14 16.50 -4.02
N LYS A 73 1.23 16.35 -4.99
CA LYS A 73 0.71 15.03 -5.41
C LYS A 73 1.83 14.10 -5.84
N LEU A 74 2.72 14.59 -6.72
CA LEU A 74 3.85 13.83 -7.22
C LEU A 74 4.81 13.44 -6.09
N THR A 75 5.10 14.37 -5.18
CA THR A 75 5.95 14.09 -4.02
C THR A 75 5.34 13.02 -3.13
N LEU A 76 4.05 13.13 -2.75
CA LEU A 76 3.40 12.14 -1.90
C LEU A 76 3.40 10.74 -2.53
N ILE A 77 3.13 10.65 -3.85
CA ILE A 77 3.17 9.38 -4.57
C ILE A 77 4.59 8.83 -4.61
N LYS A 78 5.55 9.60 -5.10
CA LYS A 78 6.93 9.13 -5.31
C LYS A 78 7.57 8.61 -4.02
N TYR A 79 7.33 9.29 -2.90
CA TYR A 79 8.01 9.02 -1.65
C TYR A 79 7.28 8.03 -0.73
N ASN A 80 5.98 7.79 -0.93
CA ASN A 80 5.23 6.84 -0.09
C ASN A 80 4.81 5.56 -0.84
N LEU A 81 4.69 5.59 -2.17
CA LEU A 81 4.06 4.49 -2.92
C LEU A 81 4.76 3.15 -2.70
N PHE A 82 6.09 3.11 -2.68
CA PHE A 82 6.83 1.86 -2.48
C PHE A 82 6.46 1.18 -1.16
N GLY A 83 6.41 1.94 -0.05
CA GLY A 83 5.97 1.42 1.25
C GLY A 83 4.50 1.00 1.26
N LEU A 84 3.63 1.74 0.55
CA LEU A 84 2.21 1.42 0.45
C LEU A 84 1.95 0.10 -0.28
N ILE A 85 2.83 -0.35 -1.18
CA ILE A 85 2.73 -1.67 -1.83
C ILE A 85 2.76 -2.80 -0.79
N PHE A 86 3.57 -2.67 0.27
CA PHE A 86 3.65 -3.68 1.33
C PHE A 86 2.39 -3.74 2.17
N ILE A 87 1.83 -2.58 2.51
CA ILE A 87 0.54 -2.48 3.21
C ILE A 87 -0.57 -3.07 2.34
N ARG A 88 -0.58 -2.73 1.04
CA ARG A 88 -1.56 -3.29 0.10
C ARG A 88 -1.39 -4.80 -0.07
N GLY A 89 -0.16 -5.31 -0.08
CA GLY A 89 0.13 -6.74 -0.21
C GLY A 89 -0.60 -7.58 0.81
N ILE A 90 -0.83 -7.05 2.01
CA ILE A 90 -1.60 -7.70 3.08
C ILE A 90 -3.08 -7.90 2.68
N LEU A 91 -3.70 -6.93 2.00
CA LEU A 91 -5.09 -7.06 1.56
C LEU A 91 -5.29 -8.26 0.62
N ILE A 92 -4.30 -8.56 -0.20
CA ILE A 92 -4.44 -9.57 -1.26
C ILE A 92 -3.69 -10.87 -0.93
N TYR A 93 -3.20 -10.99 0.30
CA TYR A 93 -2.42 -12.14 0.74
C TYR A 93 -3.33 -13.28 1.19
N ASP A 94 -3.08 -14.47 0.66
CA ASP A 94 -3.68 -15.72 1.11
C ASP A 94 -2.68 -16.47 2.03
N PRO A 95 -2.95 -16.52 3.35
CA PRO A 95 -2.06 -17.18 4.30
C PRO A 95 -2.05 -18.71 4.20
N ILE A 96 -3.06 -19.33 3.59
CA ILE A 96 -3.15 -20.79 3.46
C ILE A 96 -2.17 -21.26 2.39
N ASN A 97 -2.18 -20.60 1.23
CA ASN A 97 -1.35 -20.96 0.09
C ASN A 97 -0.03 -20.17 0.01
N ASP A 98 0.15 -19.15 0.85
CA ASP A 98 1.26 -18.17 0.81
C ASP A 98 1.39 -17.53 -0.58
N THR A 99 0.25 -17.06 -1.10
CA THR A 99 0.14 -16.45 -2.43
C THR A 99 -0.53 -15.08 -2.36
N TYR A 100 -0.43 -14.33 -3.46
CA TYR A 100 -1.02 -12.99 -3.58
C TYR A 100 -1.98 -12.96 -4.77
N GLN A 101 -3.23 -12.59 -4.52
CA GLN A 101 -4.28 -12.46 -5.53
C GLN A 101 -5.32 -11.42 -5.11
N GLU A 102 -5.72 -10.57 -6.04
CA GLU A 102 -6.82 -9.64 -5.79
C GLU A 102 -8.16 -10.37 -5.65
N TYR A 103 -8.82 -10.20 -4.50
CA TYR A 103 -10.03 -10.92 -4.15
C TYR A 103 -11.18 -10.59 -5.11
N GLY A 104 -11.89 -11.62 -5.58
CA GLY A 104 -13.04 -11.44 -6.48
C GLY A 104 -12.67 -11.06 -7.92
N THR A 105 -11.40 -11.21 -8.32
CA THR A 105 -10.95 -10.96 -9.69
C THR A 105 -10.39 -12.21 -10.36
N SER A 106 -10.23 -12.14 -11.68
CA SER A 106 -9.52 -13.15 -12.47
C SER A 106 -8.02 -12.90 -12.58
N ASP A 107 -7.45 -12.02 -11.73
CA ASP A 107 -6.03 -11.69 -11.77
C ASP A 107 -5.15 -12.93 -11.56
N CYS A 108 -3.92 -12.87 -12.08
CA CYS A 108 -2.90 -13.88 -11.84
C CYS A 108 -2.65 -14.07 -10.34
N VAL A 109 -2.46 -15.33 -9.92
CA VAL A 109 -1.97 -15.63 -8.57
C VAL A 109 -0.46 -15.57 -8.58
N PHE A 110 0.14 -14.77 -7.70
CA PHE A 110 1.59 -14.70 -7.57
C PHE A 110 2.06 -15.53 -6.38
N ASN A 111 3.01 -16.43 -6.63
CA ASN A 111 3.76 -17.11 -5.58
C ASN A 111 5.17 -16.52 -5.51
N VAL A 112 5.44 -15.86 -4.38
CA VAL A 112 6.72 -15.17 -4.11
C VAL A 112 7.55 -15.89 -3.06
N LYS A 113 7.07 -17.02 -2.54
CA LYS A 113 7.68 -17.74 -1.42
C LYS A 113 9.11 -18.15 -1.73
N ASP A 114 9.29 -18.83 -2.85
CA ASP A 114 10.60 -19.38 -3.25
C ASP A 114 11.64 -18.25 -3.47
N LEU A 115 11.18 -17.13 -4.05
CA LEU A 115 12.01 -15.95 -4.29
C LEU A 115 12.40 -15.28 -2.96
N LEU A 116 11.43 -15.00 -2.11
CA LEU A 116 11.67 -14.24 -0.88
C LEU A 116 12.34 -15.10 0.19
N GLN A 117 12.15 -16.43 0.24
CA GLN A 117 12.82 -17.31 1.20
C GLN A 117 14.35 -17.22 1.13
N SER A 118 14.89 -16.93 -0.05
CA SER A 118 16.33 -16.68 -0.23
C SER A 118 16.79 -15.37 0.45
N CYS A 119 15.86 -14.47 0.77
CA CYS A 119 16.09 -13.20 1.44
C CYS A 119 15.65 -13.27 2.91
N ARG A 120 16.47 -12.74 3.83
CA ARG A 120 16.06 -12.51 5.24
C ARG A 120 14.76 -11.68 5.38
N LEU A 121 14.39 -10.97 4.33
CA LEU A 121 13.17 -10.18 4.17
C LEU A 121 11.88 -11.01 4.29
N TYR A 122 11.87 -12.29 3.89
CA TYR A 122 10.66 -13.12 3.94
C TYR A 122 10.16 -13.35 5.36
N LEU A 123 11.06 -13.63 6.32
CA LEU A 123 10.67 -13.88 7.70
C LEU A 123 10.01 -12.65 8.32
N LYS A 124 10.65 -11.48 8.20
CA LYS A 124 10.11 -10.21 8.69
C LYS A 124 8.81 -9.81 7.98
N SER A 125 8.74 -10.02 6.67
CA SER A 125 7.51 -9.78 5.90
C SER A 125 6.38 -10.73 6.31
N THR A 126 6.70 -11.97 6.69
CA THR A 126 5.72 -12.95 7.19
C THR A 126 5.20 -12.58 8.57
N ASP A 127 6.07 -12.13 9.47
CA ASP A 127 5.67 -11.69 10.82
C ASP A 127 4.81 -10.41 10.76
N SER A 128 5.15 -9.49 9.85
CA SER A 128 4.31 -8.33 9.53
C SER A 128 2.92 -8.76 9.03
N ARG A 129 2.88 -9.68 8.04
CA ARG A 129 1.62 -10.19 7.47
C ARG A 129 0.73 -10.85 8.52
N ARG A 130 1.28 -11.67 9.41
CA ARG A 130 0.53 -12.29 10.52
C ARG A 130 -0.03 -11.26 11.50
N SER A 131 0.70 -10.18 11.75
CA SER A 131 0.23 -9.13 12.66
C SER A 131 -1.00 -8.38 12.11
N PHE A 132 -1.08 -8.28 10.77
CA PHE A 132 -2.18 -7.66 10.05
C PHE A 132 -3.31 -8.62 9.63
N SER A 133 -3.08 -9.93 9.53
CA SER A 133 -4.10 -10.86 9.00
C SER A 133 -5.40 -10.75 9.79
N ASP A 134 -5.33 -10.70 11.12
CA ASP A 134 -6.52 -10.53 11.95
C ASP A 134 -7.26 -9.22 11.66
N ILE A 135 -6.54 -8.15 11.30
CA ILE A 135 -7.13 -6.84 11.02
C ILE A 135 -7.89 -6.90 9.69
N VAL A 136 -7.31 -7.54 8.67
CA VAL A 136 -7.92 -7.67 7.34
C VAL A 136 -9.12 -8.61 7.38
N GLU A 137 -9.02 -9.70 8.15
CA GLU A 137 -10.12 -10.62 8.41
C GLU A 137 -11.26 -9.94 9.17
N CYS A 138 -10.96 -9.03 10.09
CA CYS A 138 -11.97 -8.21 10.74
C CYS A 138 -12.64 -7.26 9.74
N ASP A 139 -11.84 -6.46 9.03
CA ASP A 139 -12.35 -5.43 8.13
C ASP A 139 -11.32 -4.86 7.14
N ARG A 140 -11.53 -5.13 5.85
CA ARG A 140 -10.67 -4.66 4.75
C ARG A 140 -10.76 -3.15 4.53
N LEU A 141 -11.90 -2.52 4.84
CA LEU A 141 -12.12 -1.09 4.64
C LEU A 141 -11.18 -0.26 5.53
N VAL A 142 -10.92 -0.73 6.75
CA VAL A 142 -9.98 -0.08 7.68
C VAL A 142 -8.60 0.04 7.03
N VAL A 143 -8.12 -1.03 6.39
CA VAL A 143 -6.81 -1.03 5.73
C VAL A 143 -6.81 -0.12 4.49
N LYS A 144 -7.92 -0.07 3.74
CA LYS A 144 -8.07 0.87 2.61
C LYS A 144 -7.98 2.32 3.05
N VAL A 145 -8.56 2.69 4.20
CA VAL A 145 -8.41 4.04 4.79
C VAL A 145 -6.99 4.26 5.32
N ILE A 146 -6.35 3.25 5.91
CA ILE A 146 -4.95 3.35 6.32
C ILE A 146 -4.03 3.64 5.15
N LEU A 147 -4.25 3.02 3.97
CA LEU A 147 -3.46 3.35 2.77
C LEU A 147 -3.53 4.86 2.44
N ILE A 148 -4.69 5.48 2.62
CA ILE A 148 -4.89 6.93 2.41
C ILE A 148 -4.12 7.73 3.47
N ILE A 149 -4.28 7.39 4.75
CA ILE A 149 -3.58 8.08 5.85
C ILE A 149 -2.06 8.02 5.64
N MET A 150 -1.57 6.86 5.23
CA MET A 150 -0.15 6.61 4.99
C MET A 150 0.36 7.34 3.74
N LEU A 151 -0.46 7.53 2.70
CA LEU A 151 -0.13 8.43 1.58
C LEU A 151 0.07 9.87 2.05
N PHE A 152 -0.82 10.40 2.90
CA PHE A 152 -0.71 11.77 3.41
C PHE A 152 0.29 11.91 4.57
N SER A 153 1.04 10.87 4.91
CA SER A 153 2.04 10.90 5.99
C SER A 153 3.37 11.45 5.48
N LYS A 154 3.57 12.77 5.60
CA LYS A 154 4.85 13.42 5.30
C LYS A 154 5.96 13.01 6.28
N GLY A 155 7.22 12.95 5.81
CA GLY A 155 8.40 12.78 6.66
C GLY A 155 8.52 11.35 7.18
N SER A 156 7.73 10.47 6.58
CA SER A 156 7.56 9.09 6.94
C SER A 156 7.97 8.17 5.79
N SER A 157 8.47 8.80 4.72
CA SER A 157 9.03 8.20 3.51
C SER A 157 10.36 7.53 3.82
N MET A 158 10.72 6.56 2.97
CA MET A 158 11.90 5.70 3.11
C MET A 158 13.18 6.42 2.64
N CYS A 159 13.24 7.74 2.76
CA CYS A 159 14.34 8.52 2.21
C CYS A 159 15.66 8.15 2.86
N SER A 160 16.58 7.61 2.05
CA SER A 160 17.98 7.56 2.45
C SER A 160 18.53 8.99 2.55
N PHE A 161 19.61 9.18 3.32
CA PHE A 161 20.33 10.46 3.40
C PHE A 161 20.73 11.03 2.02
N LYS A 162 20.78 10.18 0.98
CA LYS A 162 21.13 10.57 -0.39
C LYS A 162 19.98 11.28 -1.12
N HIS A 163 18.72 10.99 -0.77
CA HIS A 163 17.54 11.51 -1.45
C HIS A 163 16.49 11.99 -0.42
N PRO A 164 16.73 13.12 0.26
CA PRO A 164 15.79 13.63 1.25
C PRO A 164 14.43 13.94 0.63
N GLU A 165 13.36 13.73 1.40
CA GLU A 165 12.00 14.06 0.96
C GLU A 165 11.89 15.59 0.75
N PRO A 166 11.41 16.04 -0.43
CA PRO A 166 11.19 17.46 -0.70
C PRO A 166 10.24 18.10 0.30
N ILE A 167 10.43 19.40 0.52
CA ILE A 167 9.50 20.18 1.32
C ILE A 167 8.25 20.42 0.47
N LEU A 168 7.14 19.81 0.88
CA LEU A 168 5.82 20.05 0.30
C LEU A 168 5.43 21.53 0.42
N LYS A 169 4.79 22.07 -0.61
CA LYS A 169 4.35 23.46 -0.67
C LYS A 169 3.23 23.74 0.33
N ASN A 170 2.26 22.84 0.44
CA ASN A 170 1.11 23.02 1.33
C ASN A 170 0.98 21.92 2.40
N ASN A 171 1.95 21.91 3.33
CA ASN A 171 1.95 20.97 4.47
C ASN A 171 0.65 21.00 5.28
N ILE A 172 0.05 22.19 5.45
CA ILE A 172 -1.15 22.37 6.26
C ILE A 172 -2.34 21.61 5.66
N GLN A 173 -2.54 21.70 4.35
CA GLN A 173 -3.62 20.96 3.67
C GLN A 173 -3.40 19.46 3.78
N ILE A 174 -2.18 18.98 3.61
CA ILE A 174 -1.83 17.56 3.69
C ILE A 174 -2.10 17.00 5.10
N TYR A 175 -1.70 17.71 6.16
CA TYR A 175 -2.02 17.30 7.53
C TYR A 175 -3.52 17.35 7.83
N LYS A 176 -4.26 18.32 7.26
CA LYS A 176 -5.72 18.37 7.38
C LYS A 176 -6.37 17.15 6.72
N SER A 177 -5.96 16.81 5.51
CA SER A 177 -6.42 15.61 4.79
C SER A 177 -6.10 14.35 5.58
N GLN A 178 -4.87 14.20 6.08
CA GLN A 178 -4.47 13.07 6.91
C GLN A 178 -5.35 12.94 8.16
N ASN A 179 -5.51 14.02 8.92
CA ASN A 179 -6.29 14.02 10.16
C ASN A 179 -7.77 13.74 9.92
N PHE A 180 -8.32 14.22 8.80
CA PHE A 180 -9.68 13.91 8.39
C PHE A 180 -9.90 12.39 8.28
N TYR A 181 -8.99 11.68 7.60
CA TYR A 181 -9.09 10.22 7.46
C TYR A 181 -8.79 9.47 8.77
N ILE A 182 -7.89 9.98 9.61
CA ILE A 182 -7.64 9.43 10.95
C ILE A 182 -8.91 9.50 11.81
N GLU A 183 -9.58 10.66 11.82
CA GLU A 183 -10.83 10.84 12.57
C GLU A 183 -11.95 9.95 12.00
N LEU A 184 -12.04 9.83 10.68
CA LEU A 184 -13.01 8.97 10.00
C LEU A 184 -12.85 7.50 10.43
N VAL A 185 -11.63 6.96 10.34
CA VAL A 185 -11.39 5.56 10.75
C VAL A 185 -11.51 5.39 12.26
N TRP A 186 -11.29 6.44 13.06
CA TRP A 186 -11.51 6.40 14.52
C TRP A 186 -12.97 6.22 14.86
N LYS A 187 -13.82 7.10 14.32
CA LYS A 187 -15.27 7.02 14.50
C LYS A 187 -15.82 5.70 14.00
N TYR A 188 -15.30 5.20 12.88
CA TYR A 188 -15.67 3.90 12.32
C TYR A 188 -15.35 2.75 13.27
N CYS A 189 -14.11 2.67 13.74
CA CYS A 189 -13.68 1.61 14.64
C CYS A 189 -14.42 1.65 15.98
N GLU A 190 -14.64 2.85 16.54
CA GLU A 190 -15.39 3.03 17.77
C GLU A 190 -16.85 2.59 17.61
N GLN A 191 -17.51 2.99 16.52
CA GLN A 191 -18.91 2.62 16.24
C GLN A 191 -19.06 1.12 15.98
N LYS A 192 -18.14 0.50 15.23
CA LYS A 192 -18.24 -0.89 14.78
C LYS A 192 -17.76 -1.90 15.82
N PHE A 193 -16.67 -1.60 16.53
CA PHE A 193 -16.03 -2.55 17.46
C PHE A 193 -16.20 -2.15 18.93
N GLY A 194 -16.71 -0.95 19.21
CA GLY A 194 -16.76 -0.35 20.53
C GLY A 194 -15.44 0.32 20.90
N PHE A 195 -15.49 1.28 21.84
CA PHE A 195 -14.33 2.11 22.22
C PHE A 195 -13.06 1.32 22.55
N LEU A 196 -13.13 0.34 23.47
CA LEU A 196 -11.94 -0.40 23.91
C LEU A 196 -11.29 -1.23 22.79
N ASN A 197 -12.09 -1.89 21.95
CA ASN A 197 -11.56 -2.65 20.83
C ASN A 197 -11.08 -1.71 19.71
N GLY A 198 -11.74 -0.57 19.52
CA GLY A 198 -11.30 0.51 18.64
C GLY A 198 -9.89 0.99 19.01
N VAL A 199 -9.63 1.31 20.28
CA VAL A 199 -8.27 1.67 20.76
C VAL A 199 -7.25 0.58 20.44
N LYS A 200 -7.56 -0.68 20.79
CA LYS A 200 -6.65 -1.81 20.53
C LYS A 200 -6.36 -1.97 19.04
N LEU A 201 -7.39 -1.88 18.20
CA LEU A 201 -7.25 -1.96 16.75
C LEU A 201 -6.37 -0.82 16.23
N PHE A 202 -6.60 0.42 16.68
CA PHE A 202 -5.78 1.57 16.31
C PHE A 202 -4.30 1.42 16.66
N LEU A 203 -3.99 1.01 17.89
CA LEU A 203 -2.62 0.77 18.31
C LEU A 203 -1.96 -0.31 17.46
N ARG A 204 -2.69 -1.40 17.18
CA ARG A 204 -2.22 -2.46 16.27
C ARG A 204 -1.95 -1.91 14.87
N LEU A 205 -2.86 -1.11 14.31
CA LEU A 205 -2.70 -0.49 12.98
C LEU A 205 -1.42 0.36 12.90
N VAL A 206 -1.15 1.18 13.93
CA VAL A 206 0.07 1.99 13.98
C VAL A 206 1.32 1.11 13.98
N THR A 207 1.39 0.10 14.86
CA THR A 207 2.50 -0.86 14.89
C THR A 207 2.68 -1.56 13.54
N CYS A 208 1.57 -2.00 12.96
CA CYS A 208 1.50 -2.66 11.67
C CYS A 208 2.06 -1.75 10.55
N CYS A 209 1.66 -0.47 10.50
CA CYS A 209 2.24 0.51 9.57
C CYS A 209 3.75 0.71 9.74
N MET A 210 4.26 0.72 10.99
CA MET A 210 5.69 0.83 11.26
C MET A 210 6.46 -0.40 10.75
N VAL A 211 5.94 -1.60 11.00
CA VAL A 211 6.58 -2.85 10.55
C VAL A 211 6.57 -2.95 9.02
N ALA A 212 5.46 -2.60 8.37
CA ALA A 212 5.36 -2.58 6.92
C ALA A 212 6.39 -1.60 6.29
N LYS A 213 6.60 -0.45 6.93
CA LYS A 213 7.64 0.50 6.53
C LYS A 213 9.04 -0.05 6.68
N MET A 214 9.38 -0.61 7.83
CA MET A 214 10.70 -1.22 8.01
C MET A 214 10.98 -2.30 6.95
N ALA A 215 9.98 -3.13 6.64
CA ALA A 215 10.10 -4.14 5.58
C ALA A 215 10.32 -3.52 4.19
N ALA A 216 9.63 -2.42 3.89
CA ALA A 216 9.83 -1.68 2.64
C ALA A 216 11.23 -1.06 2.56
N GLU A 217 11.77 -0.53 3.66
CA GLU A 217 13.11 0.08 3.67
C GLU A 217 14.19 -0.96 3.40
N GLU A 218 14.09 -2.11 4.05
CA GLU A 218 15.03 -3.21 3.85
C GLU A 218 14.94 -3.76 2.42
N MET A 219 13.73 -3.85 1.84
CA MET A 219 13.57 -4.24 0.43
C MET A 219 14.16 -3.19 -0.50
N GLN A 220 13.93 -1.89 -0.26
CA GLN A 220 14.47 -0.83 -1.09
C GLN A 220 16.00 -0.87 -1.10
N GLN A 221 16.64 -0.99 0.07
CA GLN A 221 18.08 -1.14 0.18
C GLN A 221 18.57 -2.40 -0.55
N TYR A 222 17.85 -3.51 -0.44
CA TYR A 222 18.21 -4.73 -1.16
C TYR A 222 18.14 -4.54 -2.68
N VAL A 223 17.09 -3.88 -3.18
CA VAL A 223 16.91 -3.58 -4.61
C VAL A 223 17.99 -2.64 -5.13
N GLU A 224 18.28 -1.55 -4.42
CA GLU A 224 19.33 -0.58 -4.79
C GLU A 224 20.72 -1.23 -4.88
N ASN A 225 20.97 -2.28 -4.10
CA ASN A 225 22.24 -3.02 -4.12
C ASN A 225 22.30 -4.14 -5.17
N THR A 226 21.16 -4.58 -5.69
CA THR A 226 21.08 -5.80 -6.53
C THR A 226 20.74 -5.48 -7.99
N LEU A 227 19.97 -4.43 -8.23
CA LEU A 227 19.44 -4.09 -9.56
C LEU A 227 19.97 -2.76 -10.07
N THR A 228 20.00 -2.64 -11.40
CA THR A 228 20.28 -1.38 -12.09
C THR A 228 18.98 -0.70 -12.52
N GLU A 229 19.00 0.64 -12.65
CA GLU A 229 17.80 1.42 -13.02
C GLU A 229 17.14 0.91 -14.31
N CYS A 230 17.94 0.60 -15.33
CA CYS A 230 17.47 0.20 -16.67
C CYS A 230 16.66 -1.10 -16.72
N GLU A 231 16.63 -1.89 -15.64
CA GLU A 231 15.94 -3.19 -15.61
C GLU A 231 14.48 -3.08 -15.14
N LEU A 232 14.06 -1.92 -14.65
CA LEU A 232 12.74 -1.74 -14.05
C LEU A 232 11.73 -1.03 -14.97
N ALA A 233 10.44 -1.29 -14.73
CA ALA A 233 9.36 -0.55 -15.37
C ALA A 233 9.42 0.94 -14.98
N PRO A 234 9.03 1.90 -15.85
CA PRO A 234 9.23 3.33 -15.60
C PRO A 234 8.65 3.86 -14.29
N LEU A 235 7.46 3.38 -13.88
CA LEU A 235 6.87 3.75 -12.59
C LEU A 235 7.72 3.23 -11.42
N MET A 236 8.16 1.98 -11.50
CA MET A 236 8.99 1.37 -10.45
C MET A 236 10.37 2.02 -10.37
N GLN A 237 10.97 2.38 -11.51
CA GLN A 237 12.19 3.19 -11.55
C GLN A 237 12.02 4.47 -10.74
N SER A 238 10.97 5.24 -11.04
CA SER A 238 10.72 6.55 -10.42
C SER A 238 10.52 6.51 -8.89
N ILE A 239 9.93 5.43 -8.36
CA ILE A 239 9.63 5.32 -6.93
C ILE A 239 10.71 4.59 -6.13
N ILE A 240 11.49 3.70 -6.76
CA ILE A 240 12.60 2.99 -6.10
C ILE A 240 13.86 3.82 -6.14
N PHE A 241 14.23 4.29 -7.34
CA PHE A 241 15.36 5.16 -7.55
C PHE A 241 14.81 6.58 -7.56
N LEU A 242 14.87 7.24 -6.40
CA LEU A 242 14.36 8.60 -6.17
C LEU A 242 15.19 9.63 -6.96
N SER A 243 15.06 9.60 -8.30
CA SER A 243 15.79 10.39 -9.30
C SER A 243 15.25 11.80 -9.46
#